data_AF-M4DL82-F1
#
_entry.id   AF-M4DL82-F1
#
_cell.length_a   1.000
_cell.length_b   1.000
_cell.length_c   1.000
_cell.angle_alpha   90.00
_cell.angle_beta   90.00
_cell.angle_gamma   90.00
#
_symmetry.space_group_name_H-M   'P 1'
#
loop_
_entity.id
_entity.type
_entity.pdbx_description
1 polymer ?
#
loop_
_entity_poly.entity_id
_entity_poly.type
_entity_poly.pdbx_seq_one_letter_code
_entity_poly.pdbx_strand_id
1 'polypeptide(L)'
;MTSSVMNLNLSRNLLQGKIPEGFGPRSYFTVLDLSYNNLKGPIPSSISGASFIGHLDISHNHLCGKIPVGSPFDHLEAASFMFNDCLCGKPLRACLKH
;
A
#
# COMPACT_ATOMS: atom_id res chain seq x y z
N MET A 1 8.05 -1.78 -28.15
CA MET A 1 7.32 -2.33 -26.99
C MET A 1 6.89 -1.14 -26.14
N THR A 2 5.60 -0.79 -26.14
CA THR A 2 5.12 0.38 -25.40
C THR A 2 5.06 0.02 -23.91
N SER A 3 5.96 0.56 -23.10
CA SER A 3 5.82 0.51 -21.65
C SER A 3 4.57 1.32 -21.29
N SER A 4 3.46 0.64 -20.99
CA SER A 4 2.24 1.32 -20.56
C SER A 4 2.36 1.57 -19.06
N VAL A 5 2.66 2.82 -18.71
CA VAL A 5 2.58 3.33 -17.33
C VAL A 5 1.13 3.19 -16.88
N MET A 6 0.84 2.21 -16.02
CA MET A 6 -0.50 2.06 -15.44
C MET A 6 -0.58 2.88 -14.16
N ASN A 7 -1.38 3.94 -14.19
CA ASN A 7 -1.75 4.72 -13.03
C ASN A 7 -3.15 4.29 -12.61
N LEU A 8 -3.30 3.79 -11.39
CA LEU A 8 -4.59 3.49 -10.79
C LEU A 8 -4.81 4.41 -9.60
N ASN A 9 -5.74 5.36 -9.76
CA ASN A 9 -6.19 6.21 -8.68
C ASN A 9 -7.64 5.83 -8.33
N LEU A 10 -7.83 5.32 -7.12
CA LEU A 10 -9.12 5.02 -6.51
C LEU A 10 -9.32 5.79 -5.21
N SER A 11 -8.58 6.87 -5.00
CA SER A 11 -8.67 7.62 -3.75
C SER A 11 -9.99 8.35 -3.59
N ARG A 12 -10.33 8.67 -2.33
CA ARG A 12 -11.55 9.42 -1.97
C ARG A 12 -12.82 8.71 -2.41
N ASN A 13 -12.88 7.41 -2.16
CA ASN A 13 -14.06 6.59 -2.37
C ASN A 13 -14.52 5.98 -1.03
N LEU A 14 -15.56 5.14 -1.11
CA LEU A 14 -16.06 4.38 0.02
C LEU A 14 -15.70 2.89 -0.09
N LEU A 15 -14.57 2.56 -0.74
CA LEU A 15 -14.14 1.18 -0.93
C LEU A 15 -13.92 0.51 0.43
N GLN A 16 -14.46 -0.69 0.58
CA GLN A 16 -14.41 -1.48 1.80
C GLN A 16 -13.75 -2.84 1.54
N GLY A 17 -13.44 -3.57 2.61
CA GLY A 17 -12.84 -4.89 2.52
C GLY A 17 -11.31 -4.79 2.57
N LYS A 18 -10.63 -5.81 2.06
CA LYS A 18 -9.16 -5.91 2.12
C LYS A 18 -8.54 -5.45 0.81
N ILE A 19 -7.28 -5.01 0.86
CA ILE A 19 -6.47 -4.85 -0.35
C ILE A 19 -6.24 -6.26 -0.95
N PRO A 20 -6.57 -6.50 -2.22
CA PRO A 20 -6.39 -7.80 -2.85
C PRO A 20 -4.93 -8.10 -3.17
N GLU A 21 -4.55 -9.38 -3.17
CA GLU A 21 -3.19 -9.82 -3.52
C GLU A 21 -2.80 -9.56 -4.98
N GLY A 22 -3.78 -9.27 -5.84
CA GLY A 22 -3.60 -9.02 -7.28
C GLY A 22 -2.74 -7.80 -7.63
N PHE A 23 -2.47 -6.92 -6.66
CA PHE A 23 -1.53 -5.81 -6.81
C PHE A 23 -0.04 -6.21 -6.66
N GLY A 24 0.26 -7.52 -6.62
CA GLY A 24 1.61 -8.05 -6.48
C GLY A 24 2.40 -8.21 -7.80
N PRO A 25 3.18 -9.30 -7.96
CA PRO A 25 4.21 -9.44 -9.02
C PRO A 25 3.75 -9.36 -10.47
N ARG A 26 2.45 -9.55 -10.74
CA ARG A 26 1.88 -9.50 -12.10
C ARG A 26 1.33 -8.11 -12.44
N SER A 27 1.42 -7.16 -11.52
CA SER A 27 0.99 -5.79 -11.76
C SER A 27 2.11 -4.98 -12.43
N TYR A 28 1.70 -4.07 -13.30
CA TYR A 28 2.59 -3.13 -13.99
C TYR A 28 2.27 -1.68 -13.59
N PHE A 29 1.69 -1.50 -12.39
CA PHE A 29 1.34 -0.18 -11.87
C PHE A 29 2.61 0.57 -11.50
N THR A 30 2.67 1.82 -11.94
CA THR A 30 3.71 2.78 -11.53
C THR A 30 3.20 3.69 -10.42
N VAL A 31 1.89 3.96 -10.41
CA VAL A 31 1.19 4.74 -9.41
C VAL A 31 -0.05 3.96 -8.97
N LEU A 32 -0.16 3.73 -7.66
CA LEU A 32 -1.32 3.12 -7.03
C LEU A 32 -1.76 4.00 -5.85
N ASP A 33 -2.85 4.73 -6.01
CA ASP A 33 -3.44 5.57 -4.97
C ASP A 33 -4.77 4.97 -4.51
N LEU A 34 -4.80 4.46 -3.28
CA LEU A 34 -5.96 3.89 -2.59
C LEU A 34 -6.35 4.73 -1.36
N SER A 35 -5.79 5.93 -1.22
CA SER A 35 -5.96 6.76 -0.02
C SER A 35 -7.41 7.22 0.18
N TYR A 36 -7.78 7.60 1.40
CA TYR A 36 -9.13 8.10 1.71
C TYR A 36 -10.24 7.10 1.30
N ASN A 37 -10.18 5.90 1.85
CA ASN A 37 -11.17 4.84 1.66
C ASN A 37 -11.48 4.17 3.02
N ASN A 38 -12.30 3.12 3.00
CA ASN A 38 -12.66 2.33 4.19
C ASN A 38 -12.02 0.92 4.15
N LEU A 39 -10.83 0.79 3.55
CA LEU A 39 -10.12 -0.49 3.44
C LEU A 39 -9.59 -0.93 4.80
N LYS A 40 -9.62 -2.23 5.08
CA LYS A 40 -9.30 -2.82 6.39
C LYS A 40 -8.40 -4.04 6.29
N GLY A 41 -7.80 -4.39 7.42
CA GLY A 41 -6.90 -5.55 7.55
C GLY A 41 -5.45 -5.22 7.16
N PRO A 42 -4.60 -6.24 6.93
CA PRO A 42 -3.19 -6.03 6.65
C PRO A 42 -2.94 -5.63 5.20
N ILE A 43 -1.77 -5.03 4.98
CA ILE A 43 -1.19 -4.86 3.64
C ILE A 43 -0.72 -6.25 3.16
N PRO A 44 -1.18 -6.74 2.00
CA PRO A 44 -0.70 -8.00 1.46
C PRO A 44 0.80 -7.96 1.18
N SER A 45 1.53 -8.97 1.66
CA SER A 45 2.98 -9.09 1.38
C SER A 45 3.27 -9.30 -0.11
N SER A 46 2.29 -9.73 -0.90
CA SER A 46 2.44 -9.89 -2.35
C SER A 46 2.77 -8.56 -3.05
N ILE A 47 2.37 -7.42 -2.48
CA ILE A 47 2.69 -6.09 -3.02
C ILE A 47 4.21 -5.84 -3.03
N SER A 48 4.99 -6.51 -2.16
CA SER A 48 6.46 -6.47 -2.22
C SER A 48 7.02 -7.07 -3.52
N GLY A 49 6.20 -7.75 -4.31
CA GLY A 49 6.59 -8.24 -5.64
C GLY A 49 6.30 -7.25 -6.78
N ALA A 50 5.62 -6.13 -6.52
CA ALA A 50 5.21 -5.16 -7.52
C ALA A 50 6.37 -4.23 -7.91
N SER A 51 7.33 -4.76 -8.67
CA SER A 51 8.62 -4.11 -8.96
C SER A 51 8.55 -2.79 -9.72
N PHE A 52 7.40 -2.42 -10.27
CA PHE A 52 7.22 -1.20 -11.08
C PHE A 52 6.58 -0.04 -10.32
N ILE A 53 6.09 -0.25 -9.09
CA ILE A 53 5.45 0.79 -8.29
C ILE A 53 6.51 1.83 -7.87
N GLY A 54 6.37 3.05 -8.39
CA GLY A 54 7.15 4.21 -7.97
C GLY A 54 6.40 5.09 -6.96
N HIS A 55 5.07 5.02 -6.93
CA HIS A 55 4.22 5.72 -5.98
C HIS A 55 3.11 4.80 -5.48
N LEU A 56 2.98 4.67 -4.16
CA LEU A 56 1.91 3.96 -3.49
C LEU A 56 1.39 4.85 -2.36
N ASP A 57 0.09 5.13 -2.34
CA ASP A 57 -0.56 5.81 -1.21
C ASP A 57 -1.74 4.96 -0.73
N ILE A 58 -1.69 4.55 0.54
CA ILE A 58 -2.73 3.79 1.23
C ILE A 58 -3.15 4.49 2.54
N SER A 59 -2.84 5.77 2.66
CA SER A 59 -3.17 6.59 3.82
C SER A 59 -4.67 6.80 3.97
N HIS A 60 -5.12 7.23 5.15
CA HIS A 60 -6.54 7.49 5.43
C HIS A 60 -7.43 6.28 5.10
N ASN A 61 -7.15 5.16 5.76
CA ASN A 61 -7.91 3.90 5.68
C ASN A 61 -8.00 3.28 7.10
N HIS A 62 -8.52 2.06 7.21
CA HIS A 62 -8.62 1.27 8.45
C HIS A 62 -7.65 0.07 8.46
N LEU A 63 -6.46 0.23 7.87
CA LEU A 63 -5.48 -0.85 7.78
C LEU A 63 -4.76 -1.06 9.12
N CYS A 64 -4.36 -2.31 9.36
CA CYS A 64 -3.66 -2.70 10.58
C CYS A 64 -2.66 -3.82 10.33
N GLY A 65 -1.56 -3.79 11.08
CA GLY A 65 -0.51 -4.80 11.01
C GLY A 65 0.82 -4.23 10.55
N LYS A 66 1.78 -5.11 10.31
CA LYS A 66 3.13 -4.73 9.94
C LYS A 66 3.19 -4.33 8.46
N ILE A 67 3.84 -3.20 8.16
CA ILE A 67 4.22 -2.82 6.79
C ILE A 67 5.20 -3.88 6.24
N PRO A 68 4.94 -4.48 5.07
CA PRO A 68 5.85 -5.44 4.47
C PRO A 68 7.24 -4.82 4.24
N VAL A 69 8.28 -5.66 4.31
CA VAL A 69 9.67 -5.24 4.06
C VAL A 69 10.00 -5.49 2.60
N GLY A 70 10.89 -4.68 2.03
CA GLY A 70 11.34 -4.81 0.65
C GLY A 70 10.74 -3.74 -0.27
N SER A 71 11.26 -3.66 -1.49
CA SER A 71 10.66 -2.84 -2.55
C SER A 71 9.21 -3.27 -2.83
N PRO A 72 8.25 -2.35 -3.07
CA PRO A 72 8.43 -0.90 -3.15
C PRO A 72 8.46 -0.19 -1.78
N PHE A 73 8.14 -0.88 -0.67
CA PHE A 73 7.94 -0.27 0.65
C PHE A 73 9.16 0.43 1.24
N ASP A 74 10.37 -0.05 0.94
CA ASP A 74 11.61 0.51 1.51
C ASP A 74 11.89 1.97 1.09
N HIS A 75 11.30 2.44 -0.01
CA HIS A 75 11.47 3.79 -0.54
C HIS A 75 10.28 4.72 -0.30
N LEU A 76 9.19 4.21 0.30
CA LEU A 76 7.99 4.98 0.52
C LEU A 76 8.09 5.82 1.79
N GLU A 77 7.61 7.05 1.70
CA GLU A 77 7.56 7.96 2.84
C GLU A 77 6.45 7.58 3.82
N ALA A 78 6.60 8.01 5.08
CA ALA A 78 5.61 7.79 6.14
C ALA A 78 4.19 8.23 5.72
N ALA A 79 4.07 9.33 4.99
CA ALA A 79 2.81 9.89 4.52
C ALA A 79 1.93 8.85 3.80
N SER A 80 2.54 7.97 3.01
CA SER A 80 1.89 6.88 2.26
C SER A 80 1.09 5.90 3.14
N PHE A 81 1.38 5.87 4.44
CA PHE A 81 0.82 4.90 5.40
C PHE A 81 0.08 5.56 6.56
N MET A 82 0.18 6.89 6.71
CA MET A 82 -0.41 7.61 7.85
C MET A 82 -1.94 7.50 7.87
N PHE A 83 -2.52 7.74 9.05
CA PHE A 83 -3.97 7.73 9.25
C PHE A 83 -4.59 6.36 8.92
N ASN A 84 -3.98 5.31 9.46
CA ASN A 84 -4.51 3.95 9.50
C ASN A 84 -4.59 3.47 10.95
N ASP A 85 -5.51 2.55 11.26
CA ASP A 85 -5.85 2.13 12.62
C ASP A 85 -4.63 1.64 13.44
N CYS A 86 -3.82 0.75 12.87
CA CYS A 86 -2.66 0.18 13.56
C CYS A 86 -1.55 -0.32 12.64
N LEU A 87 -1.23 0.43 11.58
CA LEU A 87 -0.01 0.16 10.81
C LEU A 87 1.25 0.47 11.62
N CYS A 88 2.25 -0.41 11.49
CA CYS A 88 3.53 -0.30 12.18
C CYS A 88 4.67 -0.91 11.36
N GLY A 89 5.92 -0.61 11.72
CA GLY A 89 7.11 -0.92 10.91
C GLY A 89 7.53 0.28 10.07
N LYS A 90 8.78 0.28 9.59
CA LYS A 90 9.31 1.38 8.77
C LYS A 90 8.41 1.61 7.54
N PRO A 91 8.14 2.86 7.14
CA PRO A 91 8.67 4.12 7.69
C PRO A 91 7.96 4.66 8.95
N LEU A 92 6.93 4.00 9.46
CA LEU A 92 6.23 4.38 10.69
C LEU A 92 6.99 3.92 11.95
N ARG A 93 6.34 4.07 13.11
CA ARG A 93 6.83 3.55 14.40
C ARG A 93 6.97 2.03 14.37
N ALA A 94 7.95 1.51 15.12
CA ALA A 94 8.14 0.07 15.28
C ALA A 94 6.88 -0.60 15.84
N CYS A 95 6.63 -1.84 15.41
CA CYS A 95 5.55 -2.65 15.98
C CYS A 95 5.88 -3.01 17.44
N LEU A 96 4.89 -2.86 18.32
CA LEU A 96 5.00 -3.35 19.69
C LEU A 96 5.00 -4.88 19.66
N LYS A 97 5.94 -5.49 20.38
CA LYS A 97 5.88 -6.93 20.67
C LYS A 97 4.95 -7.10 21.87
N HIS A 98 3.84 -7.81 21.68
CA HIS A 98 3.07 -8.35 22.80
C HIS A 98 3.66 -9.69 23.20
#